data_AF-A0A061N371-F1
#
_entry.id   AF-A0A061N371-F1
#
_cell.length_a   1.000
_cell.length_b   1.000
_cell.length_c   1.000
_cell.angle_alpha   90.00
_cell.angle_beta   90.00
_cell.angle_gamma   90.00
#
_symmetry.space_group_name_H-M   'P 1'
#
loop_
_entity.id
_entity.type
_entity.pdbx_description
1 polymer ?
#
loop_
_entity_poly.entity_id
_entity_poly.type
_entity_poly.pdbx_seq_one_letter_code
_entity_poly.pdbx_strand_id
1 'polypeptide(L)' 'MNYHDALKKIKVLDIARQQGIISEAFFKRESDTLRAYVDKVSKQKAEDDVAAKKLNDGNQYEV' A
#
# COMPACT_ATOMS: atom_id res chain seq x y z
N MET A 1 -2.09 -8.74 5.36
CA MET A 1 -2.87 -7.81 4.51
C MET A 1 -1.90 -7.25 3.49
N ASN A 2 -2.14 -7.39 2.18
CA ASN A 2 -1.23 -6.86 1.15
C ASN A 2 -1.64 -5.43 0.71
N TYR A 3 -0.86 -4.80 -0.17
CA TYR A 3 -1.13 -3.45 -0.70
C TYR A 3 -2.55 -3.32 -1.30
N HIS A 4 -3.02 -4.29 -2.09
CA HIS A 4 -4.35 -4.26 -2.70
C HIS A 4 -5.47 -4.40 -1.66
N ASP A 5 -5.28 -5.24 -0.64
CA ASP A 5 -6.27 -5.42 0.43
C ASP A 5 -6.45 -4.13 1.25
N ALA A 6 -5.36 -3.42 1.54
CA ALA A 6 -5.41 -2.16 2.28
C ALA A 6 -6.19 -1.08 1.50
N LEU A 7 -5.96 -0.96 0.19
CA LEU A 7 -6.71 -0.05 -0.67
C LEU A 7 -8.20 -0.42 -0.74
N LYS A 8 -8.53 -1.72 -0.87
CA LYS A 8 -9.92 -2.19 -0.82
C LYS A 8 -10.58 -1.82 0.51
N LYS A 9 -9.88 -1.98 1.63
CA LYS A 9 -10.40 -1.67 2.96
C LYS A 9 -10.68 -0.18 3.14
N ILE A 10 -9.82 0.71 2.63
CA ILE A 10 -10.08 2.17 2.64
C ILE A 10 -11.37 2.50 1.90
N LYS A 11 -11.61 1.88 0.72
CA LYS A 11 -12.86 2.10 -0.04
C LYS A 11 -14.09 1.63 0.73
N VAL A 12 -14.02 0.46 1.38
CA VAL A 12 -15.11 -0.06 2.20
C VAL A 12 -15.42 0.87 3.37
N LEU A 13 -14.38 1.41 4.04
CA LEU A 13 -14.55 2.38 5.11
C LEU A 13 -15.18 3.70 4.60
N ASP A 14 -14.80 4.16 3.40
CA ASP A 14 -15.42 5.36 2.84
C ASP A 14 -16.91 5.15 2.53
N ILE A 15 -17.29 3.98 1.99
CA ILE A 15 -18.69 3.61 1.78
C ILE A 15 -19.44 3.57 3.11
N ALA A 16 -18.87 2.95 4.16
CA ALA A 16 -19.48 2.90 5.48
C ALA A 16 -19.66 4.29 6.09
N ARG A 17 -18.71 5.21 5.88
CA ARG A 17 -18.82 6.62 6.29
C ARG A 17 -19.95 7.32 5.54
N GLN A 18 -20.03 7.15 4.22
CA GLN A 18 -21.09 7.76 3.40
C GLN A 18 -22.49 7.27 3.79
N GLN A 19 -22.61 6.02 4.23
CA GLN A 19 -23.86 5.44 4.74
C GLN A 19 -24.16 5.82 6.21
N GLY A 20 -23.28 6.58 6.87
CA GLY A 20 -23.45 6.97 8.28
C GLY A 20 -23.25 5.83 9.28
N ILE A 21 -22.71 4.68 8.85
CA ILE A 21 -22.43 3.53 9.72
C ILE A 21 -21.28 3.84 10.68
N ILE A 22 -20.28 4.60 10.19
CA ILE A 22 -19.14 5.05 10.98
C ILE A 22 -18.99 6.56 10.92
N SER A 23 -18.42 7.14 11.99
CA SER A 23 -18.16 8.57 12.04
C SER A 23 -16.99 8.97 11.15
N GLU A 24 -16.97 10.24 10.73
CA GLU A 24 -15.84 10.82 9.99
C GLU A 24 -14.53 10.73 10.77
N ALA A 25 -14.57 10.94 12.09
CA ALA A 25 -13.40 10.82 12.96
C ALA A 25 -12.82 9.40 12.97
N PHE A 26 -13.68 8.37 12.99
CA PHE A 26 -13.25 6.98 12.91
C PHE A 26 -12.66 6.67 11.52
N PHE A 27 -13.35 7.06 10.45
CA PHE A 27 -12.85 6.90 9.08
C PHE A 27 -11.48 7.54 8.90
N LYS A 28 -11.29 8.77 9.39
CA LYS A 28 -10.02 9.48 9.25
C LYS A 28 -8.88 8.71 9.93
N ARG A 29 -9.06 8.28 11.18
CA ARG A 29 -8.03 7.54 11.94
C ARG A 29 -7.65 6.21 11.28
N GLU A 30 -8.64 5.43 10.87
CA GLU A 30 -8.41 4.12 10.26
C GLU A 30 -7.81 4.25 8.85
N SER A 31 -8.32 5.19 8.04
CA SER A 31 -7.80 5.43 6.69
C SER A 31 -6.38 6.00 6.72
N ASP A 32 -6.02 6.86 7.69
CA ASP A 32 -4.66 7.37 7.86
C ASP A 32 -3.68 6.24 8.16
N THR A 33 -4.06 5.29 9.03
CA THR A 33 -3.24 4.11 9.34
C THR A 33 -3.07 3.19 8.14
N LEU A 34 -4.15 2.93 7.38
CA LEU A 34 -4.09 2.11 6.18
C LEU A 34 -3.28 2.78 5.06
N ARG A 35 -3.36 4.10 4.90
CA ARG A 35 -2.53 4.85 3.94
C ARG A 35 -1.05 4.80 4.32
N ALA A 36 -0.71 4.98 5.59
CA ALA A 36 0.67 4.84 6.04
C ALA A 36 1.24 3.45 5.77
N TYR A 37 0.43 2.40 5.93
CA TYR A 37 0.80 1.04 5.55
C TYR A 37 1.04 0.90 4.05
N VAL A 38 0.11 1.42 3.23
CA VAL A 38 0.22 1.43 1.76
C VAL A 38 1.50 2.12 1.31
N ASP A 39 1.82 3.29 1.86
CA ASP A 39 3.02 4.05 1.52
C ASP A 39 4.30 3.29 1.87
N LYS A 40 4.32 2.65 3.04
CA LYS A 40 5.47 1.83 3.47
C LYS A 40 5.70 0.65 2.51
N VAL A 41 4.64 -0.09 2.18
CA VAL A 41 4.76 -1.25 1.27
C VAL A 41 5.09 -0.82 -0.16
N SER A 42 4.57 0.32 -0.61
CA SER A 42 4.88 0.86 -1.94
C SER A 42 6.37 1.23 -2.06
N LYS A 43 6.96 1.80 -1.01
CA LYS A 43 8.40 2.12 -0.99
C LYS A 43 9.26 0.86 -1.00
N GLN A 44 8.90 -0.13 -0.18
CA GLN A 44 9.58 -1.42 -0.15
C GLN A 44 9.58 -2.09 -1.53
N LYS A 45 8.43 -2.11 -2.23
CA LYS A 45 8.34 -2.65 -3.59
C LYS A 45 9.21 -1.90 -4.60
N ALA A 46 9.26 -0.58 -4.52
CA ALA A 46 10.10 0.22 -5.41
C ALA A 46 11.60 -0.06 -5.19
N GLU A 47 12.01 -0.27 -3.93
CA GLU A 47 13.38 -0.66 -3.57
C GLU A 47 13.71 -2.08 -4.03
N ASP A 48 12.79 -3.03 -3.84
CA ASP A 48 12.93 -4.42 -4.29
C ASP A 48 13.01 -4.51 -5.82
N ASP A 49 12.21 -3.73 -6.56
CA ASP A 49 12.25 -3.66 -8.02
C ASP A 49 13.59 -3.08 -8.53
N VAL A 50 14.15 -2.11 -7.82
CA VAL A 50 15.49 -1.55 -8.13
C VAL A 50 16.59 -2.58 -7.84
N ALA A 51 16.50 -3.30 -6.72
CA ALA A 51 17.47 -4.35 -6.37
C ALA A 51 17.41 -5.53 -7.37
N ALA A 52 16.21 -5.96 -7.76
CA ALA A 52 16.00 -7.02 -8.74
C ALA A 52 16.56 -6.65 -10.12
N LYS A 53 16.41 -5.39 -10.57
CA LYS A 53 17.02 -4.92 -11.82
C LYS A 53 18.55 -4.93 -11.78
N LYS A 54 19.15 -4.48 -10.67
CA LYS A 54 20.62 -4.46 -10.52
C LYS A 54 21.24 -5.86 -10.53
N LEU A 55 20.55 -6.85 -9.94
CA LEU A 55 21.01 -8.25 -9.97
C LEU A 55 20.93 -8.84 -11.38
N ASN A 56 19.87 -8.52 -12.14
CA ASN A 56 19.75 -8.96 -13.53
C ASN A 56 20.80 -8.30 -14.44
N ASP A 57 21.10 -7.01 -14.25
CA ASP A 57 22.10 -6.29 -15.04
C ASP A 57 23.53 -6.74 -14.69
N GLY A 58 23.82 -7.09 -13.44
CA GLY A 58 25.12 -7.63 -13.02
C GLY A 58 25.43 -9.01 -13.62
N ASN A 59 24.38 -9.83 -13.84
CA ASN A 59 24.51 -11.16 -14.42
C ASN A 59 24.67 -11.16 -15.96
N GLN A 60 24.52 -10.02 -16.64
CA GLN A 60 24.71 -9.92 -18.10
C GLN A 60 26.17 -9.73 -18.53
N TYR A 61 27.09 -9.43 -17.62
CA TYR A 61 28.52 -9.25 -17.92
C TYR A 61 29.39 -10.44 -17.50
N GLU A 62 28.81 -11.48 -16.91
CA GLU A 62 29.46 -12.76 -16.59
C GLU A 62 28.91 -13.90 -17.49
N VAL A 63 29.05 -13.76 -18.82
CA VAL A 63 28.98 -14.87 -19.79
C VAL A 63 29.84 -14.58 -21.01
#